data_AF-A0A3D0I552-F1
#
_entry.id   AF-A0A3D0I552-F1
#
_cell.length_a   1.000
_cell.length_b   1.000
_cell.length_c   1.000
_cell.angle_alpha   90.00
_cell.angle_beta   90.00
_cell.angle_gamma   90.00
#
_symmetry.space_group_name_H-M   'P 1'
#
loop_
_entity.id
_entity.type
_entity.pdbx_description
1 polymer ?
#
loop_
_entity_poly.entity_id
_entity_poly.type
_entity_poly.pdbx_seq_one_letter_code
_entity_poly.pdbx_strand_id
1 'polypeptide(L)'
;MADSAVFDFVAEELERTTNLDGMEARGTLRLVLKQALFDSKTLNVSQMERVIDRLLAAHLCRSGVANPESVCEALARNLKAKNFGPGVAESPDEIFGRLMRRPEATPSGGESPPSK
;
A
#
# COMPACT_ATOMS: atom_id res chain seq x y z
N MET A 1 13.64 9.66 11.86
CA MET A 1 12.27 9.15 12.06
C MET A 1 11.99 8.19 10.92
N ALA A 2 11.46 7.00 11.22
CA ALA A 2 11.16 5.99 10.21
C ALA A 2 9.96 6.42 9.35
N ASP A 3 10.07 6.25 8.04
CA ASP A 3 8.93 6.33 7.12
C ASP A 3 8.05 5.07 7.27
N SER A 4 6.88 5.06 6.64
CA SER A 4 6.00 3.88 6.67
C SER A 4 6.61 2.72 5.88
N ALA A 5 6.27 1.48 6.27
CA ALA A 5 6.70 0.29 5.54
C ALA A 5 6.24 0.29 4.07
N VAL A 6 5.10 0.92 3.77
CA VAL A 6 4.58 1.10 2.40
C VAL A 6 5.49 2.05 1.61
N PHE A 7 5.89 3.17 2.22
CA PHE A 7 6.81 4.12 1.59
C PHE A 7 8.15 3.47 1.28
N ASP A 8 8.76 2.80 2.26
CA ASP A 8 10.07 2.17 2.09
C ASP A 8 10.03 1.10 1.00
N PHE A 9 8.99 0.25 1.01
CA PHE A 9 8.80 -0.76 -0.01
C PHE A 9 8.73 -0.19 -1.43
N VAL A 10 7.90 0.85 -1.65
CA VAL A 10 7.75 1.43 -2.99
C VAL A 10 9.01 2.18 -3.41
N ALA A 11 9.75 2.79 -2.47
CA ALA A 11 11.03 3.41 -2.77
C ALA A 11 12.08 2.39 -3.23
N GLU A 12 12.18 1.25 -2.54
CA GLU A 12 13.07 0.16 -2.94
C GLU A 12 12.65 -0.45 -4.28
N GLU A 13 11.36 -0.65 -4.51
CA GLU A 13 10.88 -1.19 -5.79
C GLU A 13 11.10 -0.19 -6.94
N LEU A 14 10.99 1.11 -6.68
CA LEU A 14 11.26 2.14 -7.67
C LEU A 14 12.75 2.18 -8.05
N GLU A 15 13.64 2.06 -7.07
CA GLU A 15 15.09 1.90 -7.29
C GLU A 15 15.40 0.65 -8.12
N ARG A 16 14.74 -0.49 -7.83
CA ARG A 16 14.96 -1.75 -8.58
C ARG A 16 14.46 -1.73 -10.01
N THR A 17 13.40 -0.98 -10.29
CA THR A 17 12.70 -0.98 -11.59
C THR A 17 13.10 0.19 -12.49
N THR A 18 13.91 1.12 -11.99
CA THR A 18 14.38 2.29 -12.72
C THR A 18 15.89 2.47 -12.57
N ASN A 19 16.45 3.50 -13.18
CA ASN A 19 17.86 3.87 -13.00
C ASN A 19 18.08 4.87 -11.85
N LEU A 20 17.06 5.14 -11.03
CA LEU A 20 17.16 6.06 -9.90
C LEU A 20 17.92 5.41 -8.75
N ASP A 21 18.84 6.13 -8.11
CA ASP A 21 19.43 5.73 -6.84
C ASP A 21 18.39 5.79 -5.70
N GLY A 22 18.61 5.05 -4.62
CA GLY A 22 17.71 5.05 -3.46
C GLY A 22 17.40 6.44 -2.89
N MET A 23 18.33 7.41 -2.95
CA MET A 23 18.04 8.79 -2.56
C MET A 23 17.08 9.49 -3.54
N GLU A 24 17.28 9.29 -4.84
CA GLU A 24 16.45 9.87 -5.90
C GLU A 24 15.03 9.27 -5.91
N ALA A 25 14.93 7.95 -5.72
CA ALA A 25 13.67 7.24 -5.60
C ALA A 25 12.85 7.77 -4.41
N ARG A 26 13.45 7.85 -3.23
CA ARG A 26 12.81 8.40 -2.02
C ARG A 26 12.44 9.88 -2.18
N GLY A 27 13.32 10.67 -2.79
CA GLY A 27 13.08 12.09 -3.07
C GLY A 27 11.87 12.28 -4.00
N THR A 28 11.82 11.51 -5.08
CA THR A 28 10.70 11.50 -6.03
C THR A 28 9.39 11.15 -5.33
N LEU A 29 9.36 10.05 -4.58
CA LEU A 29 8.18 9.65 -3.81
C LEU A 29 7.71 10.75 -2.85
N ARG A 30 8.63 11.39 -2.09
CA ARG A 30 8.25 12.49 -1.20
C ARG A 30 7.66 13.69 -1.93
N LEU A 31 8.21 14.04 -3.10
CA LEU A 31 7.66 15.13 -3.92
C LEU A 31 6.24 14.80 -4.40
N VAL A 32 6.02 13.57 -4.89
CA VAL A 32 4.72 13.12 -5.37
C VAL A 32 3.71 13.06 -4.22
N LEU A 33 4.08 12.52 -3.07
CA LEU A 33 3.21 12.46 -1.88
C LEU A 33 2.82 13.85 -1.38
N LYS A 34 3.76 14.80 -1.38
CA LYS A 34 3.48 16.19 -1.02
C LYS A 34 2.45 16.84 -1.95
N GLN A 35 2.46 16.50 -3.25
CA GLN A 35 1.44 16.97 -4.20
C GLN A 35 0.07 16.33 -3.95
N ALA A 36 0.05 15.08 -3.49
CA ALA A 36 -1.15 14.36 -3.11
C ALA A 36 -1.66 14.68 -1.68
N LEU A 37 -0.96 15.54 -0.94
CA LEU A 37 -1.23 15.86 0.46
C LEU A 37 -1.19 14.63 1.39
N PHE A 38 -0.37 13.62 1.06
CA PHE A 38 -0.12 12.47 1.91
C PHE A 38 1.21 12.60 2.66
N ASP A 39 1.28 12.01 3.85
CA ASP A 39 2.49 11.96 4.67
C ASP A 39 3.15 10.57 4.53
N SER A 40 4.48 10.54 4.37
CA SER A 40 5.23 9.30 4.17
C SER A 40 5.19 8.37 5.38
N LYS A 41 4.89 8.87 6.58
CA LYS A 41 4.87 8.09 7.84
C LYS A 41 3.52 7.42 8.10
N THR A 42 2.42 8.00 7.61
CA THR A 42 1.06 7.47 7.81
C THR A 42 0.47 6.84 6.55
N LEU A 43 1.30 6.69 5.51
CA LEU A 43 0.87 6.18 4.22
C LEU A 43 0.42 4.72 4.30
N ASN A 44 -0.67 4.43 3.62
CA ASN A 44 -1.18 3.07 3.46
C ASN A 44 -1.24 2.63 1.99
N VAL A 45 -1.56 1.35 1.79
CA VAL A 45 -1.57 0.70 0.47
C VAL A 45 -2.55 1.40 -0.48
N SER A 46 -3.78 1.65 -0.03
CA SER A 46 -4.84 2.28 -0.82
C SER A 46 -4.48 3.71 -1.26
N GLN A 47 -3.86 4.49 -0.37
CA GLN A 47 -3.38 5.83 -0.68
C GLN A 47 -2.23 5.79 -1.68
N MET A 48 -1.27 4.89 -1.46
CA MET A 48 -0.12 4.75 -2.35
C MET A 48 -0.54 4.28 -3.76
N GLU A 49 -1.52 3.39 -3.88
CA GLU A 49 -2.05 2.96 -5.17
C GLU A 49 -2.61 4.13 -5.99
N ARG A 50 -3.38 5.03 -5.35
CA ARG A 50 -3.90 6.23 -6.00
C ARG A 50 -2.78 7.17 -6.45
N VAL A 51 -1.71 7.27 -5.66
CA VAL A 51 -0.54 8.09 -5.99
C VAL A 51 0.20 7.54 -7.21
N ILE A 52 0.39 6.21 -7.26
CA ILE A 52 1.00 5.51 -8.39
C ILE A 52 0.17 5.75 -9.67
N ASP A 53 -1.15 5.54 -9.59
CA ASP A 53 -2.10 5.70 -10.71
C ASP A 53 -2.17 7.13 -11.26
N ARG A 54 -2.16 8.14 -10.37
CA ARG A 54 -2.50 9.52 -10.77
C ARG A 54 -1.31 10.44 -11.01
N LEU A 55 -0.20 10.23 -10.30
CA LEU A 55 0.86 11.23 -10.21
C LEU A 55 2.24 10.68 -10.52
N LEU A 56 2.50 9.40 -10.21
CA LEU A 56 3.84 8.85 -10.33
C LEU A 56 4.30 8.76 -11.78
N ALA A 57 3.44 8.28 -12.70
CA ALA A 57 3.80 8.16 -14.12
C ALA A 57 4.21 9.51 -14.74
N ALA A 58 3.46 10.57 -14.43
CA ALA A 58 3.75 11.93 -14.91
C ALA A 58 5.08 12.47 -14.37
N HIS A 59 5.43 12.15 -13.12
CA HIS A 59 6.73 12.52 -12.54
C HIS A 59 7.88 11.72 -13.14
N LEU A 60 7.73 10.40 -13.28
CA LEU A 60 8.75 9.54 -13.87
C LEU A 60 9.09 9.95 -15.29
N CYS A 61 8.07 10.31 -16.09
CA CYS A 61 8.27 10.84 -17.44
C CYS A 61 9.09 12.14 -17.43
N ARG A 62 8.86 13.04 -16.48
CA ARG A 62 9.61 14.30 -16.34
C ARG A 62 11.04 14.09 -15.85
N SER A 63 11.26 13.05 -15.05
CA SER A 63 12.58 12.62 -14.60
C SER A 63 13.37 11.82 -15.65
N GLY A 64 12.81 11.59 -16.85
CA GLY A 64 13.48 10.89 -17.93
C GLY A 64 13.51 9.36 -17.78
N VAL A 65 12.67 8.80 -16.93
CA VAL A 65 12.54 7.34 -16.78
C VAL A 65 11.86 6.76 -18.02
N ALA A 66 12.47 5.72 -18.59
CA ALA A 66 11.90 5.01 -19.74
C ALA A 66 10.69 4.16 -19.32
N ASN A 67 9.65 4.15 -20.14
CA ASN A 67 8.42 3.37 -19.93
C ASN A 67 7.78 3.59 -18.53
N PRO A 68 7.43 4.83 -18.17
CA PRO A 68 6.91 5.16 -16.83
C PRO A 68 5.62 4.40 -16.50
N GLU A 69 4.76 4.12 -17.49
CA GLU A 69 3.53 3.36 -17.28
C GLU A 69 3.80 1.91 -16.88
N SER A 70 4.73 1.23 -17.55
CA SER A 70 5.10 -0.16 -17.20
C SER A 70 5.73 -0.24 -15.81
N VAL A 71 6.49 0.78 -15.40
CA VAL A 71 7.02 0.88 -14.03
C VAL A 71 5.88 1.04 -13.04
N CYS A 72 4.93 1.94 -13.28
CA CYS A 72 3.76 2.14 -12.41
C CYS A 72 2.89 0.87 -12.30
N GLU A 73 2.68 0.13 -13.39
CA GLU A 73 1.96 -1.14 -13.37
C GLU A 73 2.68 -2.20 -12.53
N ALA A 74 4.00 -2.31 -12.67
CA ALA A 74 4.81 -3.24 -11.88
C ALA A 74 4.76 -2.88 -10.38
N LEU A 75 4.88 -1.60 -10.04
CA LEU A 75 4.78 -1.11 -8.67
C LEU A 75 3.41 -1.38 -8.07
N ALA A 76 2.33 -1.07 -8.77
CA ALA A 76 0.97 -1.32 -8.29
C ALA A 76 0.70 -2.82 -8.07
N ARG A 77 1.22 -3.68 -8.96
CA ARG A 77 1.11 -5.13 -8.82
C ARG A 77 1.87 -5.65 -7.61
N ASN A 78 3.12 -5.23 -7.44
CA ASN A 78 3.98 -5.68 -6.35
C ASN A 78 3.48 -5.16 -5.00
N LEU A 79 2.96 -3.93 -4.97
CA LEU A 79 2.33 -3.32 -3.80
C LEU A 79 1.10 -4.13 -3.34
N LYS A 80 0.22 -4.54 -4.27
CA LYS A 80 -0.96 -5.38 -3.96
C LYS A 80 -0.59 -6.78 -3.51
N ALA A 81 0.46 -7.36 -4.07
CA ALA A 81 0.93 -8.69 -3.70
C ALA A 81 1.60 -8.71 -2.31
N LYS A 82 2.12 -7.57 -1.85
CA LYS A 82 2.79 -7.45 -0.56
C LYS A 82 1.77 -7.38 0.58
N ASN A 83 1.90 -8.29 1.53
CA ASN A 83 1.19 -8.20 2.80
C ASN A 83 2.03 -7.41 3.80
N PHE A 84 1.57 -6.22 4.18
CA PHE A 84 2.25 -5.34 5.14
C PHE A 84 1.89 -5.64 6.62
N GLY A 85 1.03 -6.64 6.85
CA GLY A 85 0.59 -7.05 8.19
C GLY A 85 -0.41 -6.08 8.85
N PRO A 86 -1.04 -6.49 9.96
CA PRO A 86 -1.92 -5.63 10.75
C PRO A 86 -1.06 -4.57 11.47
N GLY A 87 -1.11 -3.31 11.01
CA GLY A 87 -0.31 -2.23 11.61
C GLY A 87 0.08 -1.10 10.65
N VAL A 88 -0.04 -1.30 9.33
CA VAL A 88 -0.08 -0.17 8.39
C VAL A 88 -1.41 0.54 8.58
N ALA A 89 -1.40 1.86 8.72
CA ALA A 89 -2.56 2.69 9.02
C ALA A 89 -3.76 2.34 8.12
N GLU A 90 -4.65 1.49 8.63
CA GLU A 90 -5.80 0.99 7.87
C GLU A 90 -6.67 2.19 7.46
N SER A 91 -7.08 2.22 6.20
CA SER A 91 -8.02 3.26 5.75
C SER A 91 -9.34 3.09 6.51
N PRO A 92 -10.10 4.16 6.79
CA PRO A 92 -11.44 4.04 7.39
C PRO A 92 -12.32 3.03 6.63
N ASP A 93 -12.26 3.04 5.30
CA ASP A 93 -13.00 2.13 4.41
C ASP A 93 -12.71 0.63 4.69
N GLU A 94 -11.46 0.30 4.99
CA GLU A 94 -11.02 -1.07 5.32
C GLU A 94 -11.53 -1.50 6.71
N ILE A 95 -11.53 -0.56 7.66
CA ILE A 95 -12.08 -0.78 9.02
C ILE A 95 -13.60 -1.00 8.94
N PHE A 96 -14.33 -0.17 8.20
CA PHE A 96 -15.77 -0.32 8.02
C PHE A 96 -16.12 -1.62 7.28
N GLY A 97 -15.37 -1.99 6.24
CA GLY A 97 -15.54 -3.25 5.54
C GLY A 97 -15.35 -4.47 6.45
N ARG A 98 -14.37 -4.41 7.37
CA ARG A 98 -14.16 -5.43 8.39
C ARG A 98 -15.28 -5.47 9.43
N LEU A 99 -15.77 -4.32 9.90
CA LEU A 99 -16.85 -4.25 10.89
C LEU A 99 -18.18 -4.82 10.35
N MET A 100 -18.42 -4.66 9.05
CA MET A 100 -19.61 -5.20 8.35
C MET A 100 -19.51 -6.71 8.07
N ARG A 101 -18.29 -7.28 7.99
CA ARG A 101 -18.08 -8.74 7.96
C ARG A 101 -18.09 -9.30 9.38
N ARG A 102 -19.25 -9.23 10.04
CA ARG A 102 -19.47 -9.96 11.30
C ARG A 102 -19.29 -11.46 11.02
N PRO A 103 -18.46 -12.21 11.78
CA PRO A 103 -18.41 -13.65 11.63
C PRO A 103 -19.79 -14.20 12.00
N GLU A 104 -20.35 -14.99 11.09
CA GLU A 104 -21.53 -15.79 11.35
C GLU A 104 -21.30 -16.62 12.61
N ALA A 105 -22.27 -16.54 13.51
CA ALA A 105 -22.33 -17.31 14.72
C ALA A 105 -22.18 -18.80 14.38
N THR A 106 -21.23 -19.47 15.02
CA THR A 106 -21.22 -20.93 15.08
C THR A 106 -22.50 -21.38 15.77
N PRO A 107 -23.40 -22.15 15.14
CA PRO A 107 -24.39 -22.88 15.91
C PRO A 107 -23.63 -24.02 16.58
N SER A 108 -23.29 -23.86 17.86
CA SER A 108 -22.90 -24.99 18.69
C SER A 108 -24.14 -25.87 18.84
N GLY A 109 -24.23 -26.85 17.94
CA GLY A 109 -25.21 -27.92 17.96
C GLY A 109 -25.14 -28.68 19.28
N GLY A 110 -26.31 -29.12 19.73
CA GLY A 110 -26.53 -29.66 21.04
C GLY A 110 -25.90 -31.03 21.26
N GLU A 111 -25.63 -31.30 22.53
CA GLU A 111 -25.78 -32.64 23.07
C GLU A 111 -26.36 -32.48 24.48
N SER A 112 -27.58 -32.98 24.66
CA SER A 112 -28.27 -33.08 25.95
C SER A 112 -27.65 -34.22 26.80
N PRO A 113 -27.71 -34.13 28.13
CA PRO A 113 -27.28 -35.20 29.04
C PRO A 113 -28.30 -36.36 28.98
N PRO A 114 -27.97 -37.64 29.29
CA PRO A 114 -27.79 -38.04 30.70
C PRO A 114 -26.96 -39.33 30.99
N SER A 115 -26.77 -39.58 32.29
CA SER A 115 -26.63 -40.88 32.98
C SER A 115 -25.32 -41.65 32.88
N LYS A 116 -24.55 -41.70 33.99
CA LYS A 116 -24.76 -42.67 35.08
C LYS A 116 -24.02 -42.26 36.35
#